data_AF-A0A411YJ31-F1
#
_entry.id   AF-A0A411YJ31-F1
#
_cell.length_a   1.000
_cell.length_b   1.000
_cell.length_c   1.000
_cell.angle_alpha   90.00
_cell.angle_beta   90.00
_cell.angle_gamma   90.00
#
_symmetry.space_group_name_H-M   'P 1'
#
loop_
_entity.id
_entity.type
_entity.pdbx_description
1 polymer ?
#
loop_
_entity_poly.entity_id
_entity_poly.type
_entity_poly.pdbx_seq_one_letter_code
_entity_poly.pdbx_strand_id
1 'polypeptide(L)'
;MRKVAVLGVLLGALVVLSACGTAAVDDSREAGSGLELTGDVDGARVTVNDGAPELVVGDCSPRFGPGTDVCAISRAVGGEVFVLSIENPEVLEVGDTLDVAASDCRGPTCDDVTEHAVIDVQLGANDRVRAQGGTLRVDVVEEFRRYAGRLRLELPDGRLSGSFDLVPLPDDRGRPPDPDQADPDQADPDQADPDQADPDQADPDQADPSDPADPREQDEPPEAPDGEGQGDDSPPEAPSEPGEPVPEPDDG
;
A
#
# COMPACT_ATOMS: atom_id res chain seq x y z
N MET A 1 62.35 -30.72 59.79
CA MET A 1 62.65 -29.28 59.58
C MET A 1 62.13 -28.88 58.19
N ARG A 2 61.87 -27.56 57.97
CA ARG A 2 61.83 -26.76 56.70
C ARG A 2 62.05 -27.50 55.34
N LYS A 3 61.45 -27.13 54.19
CA LYS A 3 60.47 -26.07 53.78
C LYS A 3 60.05 -26.32 52.30
N VAL A 4 58.82 -25.96 51.94
CA VAL A 4 58.33 -25.27 50.69
C VAL A 4 58.93 -25.60 49.31
N ALA A 5 58.05 -26.00 48.37
CA ALA A 5 57.85 -25.45 46.99
C ALA A 5 57.03 -26.47 46.15
N VAL A 6 56.16 -26.21 45.17
CA VAL A 6 55.39 -25.11 44.54
C VAL A 6 54.77 -25.75 43.27
N LEU A 7 53.77 -25.13 42.61
CA LEU A 7 53.13 -25.56 41.33
C LEU A 7 52.25 -26.86 41.43
N GLY A 8 50.96 -26.87 41.12
CA GLY A 8 50.08 -25.80 40.63
C GLY A 8 49.79 -25.88 39.14
N VAL A 9 48.92 -26.81 38.74
CA VAL A 9 48.15 -26.74 37.49
C VAL A 9 46.71 -27.16 37.82
N LEU A 10 45.81 -26.19 37.82
CA LEU A 10 44.36 -26.41 37.97
C LEU A 10 43.82 -26.58 36.55
N LEU A 11 43.47 -27.81 36.16
CA LEU A 11 42.99 -28.09 34.80
C LEU A 11 41.54 -27.59 34.70
N GLY A 12 41.38 -26.33 34.30
CA GLY A 12 40.07 -25.71 34.10
C GLY A 12 39.33 -26.38 32.95
N ALA A 13 38.21 -27.03 33.23
CA ALA A 13 37.30 -27.53 32.22
C ALA A 13 36.65 -26.33 31.51
N LEU A 14 37.14 -26.01 30.31
CA LEU A 14 36.55 -24.98 29.46
C LEU A 14 35.26 -25.54 28.83
N VAL A 15 34.13 -25.35 29.52
CA VAL A 15 32.80 -25.68 28.99
C VAL A 15 32.50 -24.69 27.86
N VAL A 16 32.73 -25.11 26.63
CA VAL A 16 32.30 -24.38 25.43
C VAL A 16 30.78 -24.55 25.33
N LEU A 17 30.05 -23.60 25.91
CA LEU A 17 28.63 -23.42 25.63
C LEU A 17 28.51 -22.96 24.18
N SER A 18 28.23 -23.90 23.28
CA SER A 18 27.81 -23.58 21.92
C SER A 18 26.39 -23.01 21.98
N ALA A 19 26.31 -21.69 22.20
CA ALA A 19 25.12 -20.95 21.85
C ALA A 19 24.96 -21.06 20.32
N CYS A 20 24.13 -22.02 19.88
CA CYS A 20 23.40 -21.84 18.63
C CYS A 20 22.54 -20.61 18.87
N GLY A 21 23.04 -19.45 18.44
CA GLY A 21 22.22 -18.27 18.29
C GLY A 21 21.10 -18.66 17.35
N THR A 22 19.89 -18.82 17.89
CA THR A 22 18.70 -18.56 17.10
C THR A 22 18.92 -17.17 16.54
N ALA A 23 19.20 -17.09 15.23
CA ALA A 23 19.02 -15.84 14.53
C ALA A 23 17.53 -15.54 14.68
N ALA A 24 17.21 -14.67 15.65
CA ALA A 24 15.95 -13.97 15.62
C ALA A 24 15.93 -13.31 14.25
N VAL A 25 15.04 -13.79 13.38
CA VAL A 25 14.70 -13.04 12.18
C VAL A 25 14.19 -11.73 12.73
N ASP A 26 14.92 -10.65 12.42
CA ASP A 26 14.60 -9.35 12.99
C ASP A 26 13.27 -8.92 12.36
N ASP A 27 12.19 -9.10 13.12
CA ASP A 27 10.82 -8.71 12.77
C ASP A 27 10.64 -7.16 12.87
N SER A 28 11.77 -6.45 12.81
CA SER A 28 11.94 -5.02 12.76
C SER A 28 12.55 -4.59 11.43
N ARG A 29 12.08 -5.17 10.31
CA ARG A 29 11.82 -4.29 9.15
C ARG A 29 10.74 -3.32 9.63
N GLU A 30 11.15 -2.11 10.02
CA GLU A 30 10.23 -0.98 10.16
C GLU A 30 9.32 -0.97 8.92
N ALA A 31 8.01 -0.80 9.10
CA ALA A 31 7.01 -0.98 8.03
C ALA A 31 7.33 -0.08 6.83
N GLY A 32 8.04 -0.65 5.85
CA GLY A 32 8.85 0.09 4.91
C GLY A 32 8.80 -0.59 3.56
N SER A 33 8.52 0.23 2.54
CA SER A 33 8.38 -0.22 1.17
C SER A 33 9.67 -0.91 0.70
N GLY A 34 9.58 -1.99 -0.06
CA GLY A 34 10.73 -2.77 -0.49
C GLY A 34 10.49 -3.57 -1.77
N LEU A 35 11.49 -3.60 -2.65
CA LEU A 35 11.49 -4.38 -3.88
C LEU A 35 12.84 -5.08 -4.06
N GLU A 36 12.83 -6.40 -3.91
CA GLU A 36 14.02 -7.26 -4.03
C GLU A 36 13.80 -8.26 -5.16
N LEU A 37 14.30 -7.96 -6.37
CA LEU A 37 14.15 -8.79 -7.56
C LEU A 37 15.52 -9.16 -8.16
N THR A 38 15.63 -10.36 -8.70
CA THR A 38 16.82 -10.78 -9.46
C THR A 38 16.48 -11.71 -10.62
N GLY A 39 17.29 -11.66 -11.66
CA GLY A 39 17.19 -12.56 -12.80
C GLY A 39 17.93 -12.06 -14.03
N ASP A 40 17.32 -12.26 -15.18
CA ASP A 40 17.85 -11.96 -16.49
C ASP A 40 16.75 -11.37 -17.38
N VAL A 41 17.06 -10.31 -18.14
CA VAL A 41 16.15 -9.64 -19.09
C VAL A 41 16.98 -9.21 -20.29
N ASP A 42 16.52 -9.51 -21.51
CA ASP A 42 17.26 -9.29 -22.77
C ASP A 42 18.71 -9.83 -22.73
N GLY A 43 18.92 -10.94 -22.01
CA GLY A 43 20.23 -11.53 -21.74
C GLY A 43 21.16 -10.76 -20.79
N ALA A 44 20.74 -9.59 -20.28
CA ALA A 44 21.45 -8.84 -19.24
C ALA A 44 21.02 -9.32 -17.84
N ARG A 45 21.94 -9.35 -16.87
CA ARG A 45 21.60 -9.65 -15.48
C ARG A 45 20.99 -8.42 -14.80
N VAL A 46 19.82 -8.61 -14.19
CA VAL A 46 19.12 -7.57 -13.45
C VAL A 46 19.11 -7.93 -11.96
N THR A 47 19.39 -6.92 -11.12
CA THR A 47 19.18 -6.97 -9.68
C THR A 47 18.56 -5.66 -9.24
N VAL A 48 17.35 -5.72 -8.70
CA VAL A 48 16.69 -4.63 -7.99
C VAL A 48 16.81 -4.93 -6.50
N ASN A 49 17.32 -3.98 -5.74
CA ASN A 49 17.29 -4.00 -4.29
C ASN A 49 17.02 -2.57 -3.85
N ASP A 50 15.74 -2.24 -3.73
CA ASP A 50 15.24 -0.92 -3.39
C ASP A 50 14.49 -1.01 -2.06
N GLY A 51 14.91 -0.23 -1.07
CA GLY A 51 14.29 -0.16 0.25
C GLY A 51 13.31 1.00 0.40
N ALA A 52 12.93 1.65 -0.72
CA ALA A 52 11.85 2.63 -0.78
C ALA A 52 11.30 2.80 -2.22
N PRO A 53 10.84 1.72 -2.90
CA PRO A 53 10.15 1.86 -4.18
C PRO A 53 8.86 2.67 -4.00
N GLU A 54 8.57 3.51 -4.98
CA GLU A 54 7.34 4.29 -5.05
C GLU A 54 6.20 3.38 -5.48
N LEU A 55 5.16 3.25 -4.63
CA LEU A 55 3.90 2.62 -5.00
C LEU A 55 3.00 3.65 -5.69
N VAL A 56 2.69 3.41 -6.96
CA VAL A 56 1.70 4.16 -7.73
C VAL A 56 0.49 3.26 -7.94
N VAL A 57 -0.72 3.80 -7.76
CA VAL A 57 -1.98 3.08 -8.01
C VAL A 57 -2.88 3.90 -8.93
N GLY A 58 -3.53 3.23 -9.87
CA GLY A 58 -4.15 3.86 -11.04
C GLY A 58 -3.25 3.72 -12.27
N ASP A 59 -3.59 4.42 -13.35
CA ASP A 59 -2.89 4.34 -14.64
C ASP A 59 -1.40 4.70 -14.53
N CYS A 60 -0.55 3.69 -14.60
CA CYS A 60 0.89 3.85 -14.75
C CYS A 60 1.39 3.39 -16.12
N SER A 61 0.47 3.11 -17.06
CA SER A 61 0.70 2.51 -18.37
C SER A 61 0.73 3.61 -19.45
N PRO A 62 1.91 4.15 -19.85
CA PRO A 62 2.02 5.39 -20.65
C PRO A 62 1.53 5.30 -22.11
N ARG A 63 0.87 4.20 -22.48
CA ARG A 63 0.41 3.88 -23.83
C ARG A 63 -1.09 3.61 -23.93
N PHE A 64 -1.76 3.38 -22.80
CA PHE A 64 -3.16 3.00 -22.76
C PHE A 64 -3.99 4.09 -22.07
N GLY A 65 -5.31 3.91 -22.04
CA GLY A 65 -6.21 4.87 -21.37
C GLY A 65 -6.23 4.64 -19.86
N PRO A 66 -6.93 5.52 -19.10
CA PRO A 66 -6.95 5.44 -17.64
C PRO A 66 -7.41 4.07 -17.15
N GLY A 67 -6.50 3.37 -16.48
CA GLY A 67 -6.71 2.08 -15.82
C GLY A 67 -6.50 2.09 -14.32
N THR A 68 -6.70 0.91 -13.73
CA THR A 68 -6.44 0.65 -12.31
C THR A 68 -5.26 -0.30 -12.23
N ASP A 69 -4.04 0.22 -12.30
CA ASP A 69 -2.84 -0.60 -12.15
C ASP A 69 -2.31 -0.54 -10.71
N VAL A 70 -1.49 -1.51 -10.31
CA VAL A 70 -0.62 -1.42 -9.14
C VAL A 70 0.83 -1.47 -9.60
N CYS A 71 1.54 -0.36 -9.41
CA CYS A 71 2.88 -0.13 -9.92
C CYS A 71 3.92 0.03 -8.80
N ALA A 72 5.03 -0.71 -8.87
CA ALA A 72 6.25 -0.44 -8.11
C ALA A 72 7.27 0.25 -9.02
N ILE A 73 7.54 1.52 -8.76
CA ILE A 73 8.57 2.30 -9.47
C ILE A 73 9.81 2.38 -8.58
N SER A 74 10.90 1.81 -9.06
CA SER A 74 12.20 1.80 -8.39
C SER A 74 13.24 2.56 -9.21
N ARG A 75 14.23 3.15 -8.54
CA ARG A 75 15.43 3.69 -9.21
C ARG A 75 16.58 2.71 -8.96
N ALA A 76 16.69 1.75 -9.86
CA ALA A 76 17.56 0.58 -9.75
C ALA A 76 19.06 0.92 -9.83
N VAL A 77 19.90 -0.11 -9.61
CA VAL A 77 21.36 -0.01 -9.57
C VAL A 77 21.90 0.57 -10.88
N GLY A 78 22.42 1.80 -10.83
CA GLY A 78 22.87 2.57 -12.01
C GLY A 78 22.07 3.85 -12.27
N GLY A 79 20.96 4.05 -11.56
CA GLY A 79 20.06 5.20 -11.73
C GLY A 79 19.00 5.03 -12.82
N GLU A 80 18.89 3.82 -13.39
CA GLU A 80 17.86 3.47 -14.35
C GLU A 80 16.54 3.18 -13.63
N VAL A 81 15.41 3.59 -14.22
CA VAL A 81 14.09 3.29 -13.67
C VAL A 81 13.77 1.81 -13.89
N PHE A 82 13.24 1.15 -12.86
CA PHE A 82 12.61 -0.15 -12.95
C PHE A 82 11.12 0.04 -12.66
N VAL A 83 10.24 -0.54 -13.47
CA VAL A 83 8.80 -0.59 -13.19
C VAL A 83 8.34 -2.04 -13.19
N LEU A 84 7.65 -2.46 -12.14
CA LEU A 84 6.79 -3.64 -12.12
C LEU A 84 5.35 -3.14 -12.08
N SER A 85 4.53 -3.59 -13.03
CA SER A 85 3.12 -3.21 -13.13
C SER A 85 2.24 -4.43 -13.09
N ILE A 86 1.21 -4.41 -12.26
CA ILE A 86 0.11 -5.39 -12.23
C ILE A 86 -1.09 -4.67 -12.86
N GLU A 87 -1.48 -5.10 -14.06
CA GLU A 87 -2.49 -4.41 -14.89
C GLU A 87 -3.93 -4.79 -14.52
N ASN A 88 -4.11 -5.77 -13.62
CA ASN A 88 -5.41 -6.29 -13.15
C ASN A 88 -5.40 -6.56 -11.62
N PRO A 89 -5.18 -5.54 -10.77
CA PRO A 89 -4.99 -5.72 -9.32
C PRO A 89 -6.22 -6.24 -8.57
N GLU A 90 -7.40 -6.27 -9.19
CA GLU A 90 -8.61 -6.86 -8.65
C GLU A 90 -8.58 -8.40 -8.56
N VAL A 91 -7.64 -9.08 -9.23
CA VAL A 91 -7.42 -10.52 -9.04
C VAL A 91 -6.55 -10.86 -7.80
N LEU A 92 -6.04 -9.85 -7.09
CA LEU A 92 -5.11 -10.06 -5.98
C LEU A 92 -5.86 -10.47 -4.69
N GLU A 93 -5.90 -11.78 -4.41
CA GLU A 93 -6.42 -12.33 -3.16
C GLU A 93 -5.30 -12.78 -2.19
N VAL A 94 -5.51 -12.59 -0.89
CA VAL A 94 -4.50 -12.86 0.15
C VAL A 94 -4.37 -14.37 0.39
N GLY A 95 -3.13 -14.87 0.29
CA GLY A 95 -2.80 -16.27 0.54
C GLY A 95 -2.71 -17.11 -0.73
N ASP A 96 -3.35 -16.66 -1.80
CA ASP A 96 -3.41 -17.34 -3.08
C ASP A 96 -2.10 -17.25 -3.88
N THR A 97 -1.91 -18.24 -4.75
CA THR A 97 -0.85 -18.25 -5.76
C THR A 97 -1.51 -18.27 -7.12
N LEU A 98 -1.55 -17.11 -7.77
CA LEU A 98 -2.05 -16.96 -9.11
C LEU A 98 -0.96 -17.36 -10.11
N ASP A 99 -1.38 -17.99 -11.20
CA ASP A 99 -0.55 -18.07 -12.39
C ASP A 99 -0.36 -16.66 -12.98
N VAL A 100 0.77 -16.46 -13.65
CA VAL A 100 1.02 -15.29 -14.50
C VAL A 100 1.02 -15.77 -15.94
N ALA A 101 0.33 -15.09 -16.84
CA ALA A 101 0.31 -15.46 -18.25
C ALA A 101 0.17 -14.24 -19.17
N ALA A 102 0.61 -14.39 -20.43
CA ALA A 102 0.34 -13.40 -21.45
C ALA A 102 -1.17 -13.36 -21.78
N SER A 103 -1.78 -12.19 -21.61
CA SER A 103 -3.13 -11.88 -22.07
C SER A 103 -3.15 -10.68 -23.02
N ASP A 104 -3.97 -10.81 -24.06
CA ASP A 104 -4.45 -9.71 -24.89
C ASP A 104 -5.70 -9.11 -24.23
N CYS A 105 -5.52 -8.08 -23.41
CA CYS A 105 -6.59 -7.40 -22.68
C CYS A 105 -7.60 -6.78 -23.67
N ARG A 106 -8.91 -6.94 -23.44
CA ARG A 106 -9.95 -6.48 -24.38
C ARG A 106 -10.38 -5.04 -24.13
N GLY A 107 -9.45 -4.21 -23.67
CA GLY A 107 -9.66 -2.83 -23.30
C GLY A 107 -8.34 -2.10 -23.08
N PRO A 108 -8.39 -0.82 -22.67
CA PRO A 108 -7.22 -0.09 -22.18
C PRO A 108 -6.77 -0.59 -20.79
N THR A 109 -7.65 -1.29 -20.08
CA THR A 109 -7.48 -1.83 -18.74
C THR A 109 -7.60 -3.36 -18.82
N CYS A 110 -6.86 -4.12 -18.00
CA CYS A 110 -6.85 -5.58 -18.07
C CYS A 110 -7.93 -6.24 -17.18
N ASP A 111 -8.88 -5.45 -16.70
CA ASP A 111 -10.01 -5.81 -15.82
C ASP A 111 -10.93 -6.93 -16.37
N ASP A 112 -10.80 -7.32 -17.65
CA ASP A 112 -11.51 -8.45 -18.23
C ASP A 112 -10.81 -9.81 -18.02
N VAL A 113 -9.59 -9.80 -17.47
CA VAL A 113 -8.76 -10.97 -17.20
C VAL A 113 -8.82 -11.33 -15.72
N THR A 114 -9.67 -12.30 -15.37
CA THR A 114 -9.89 -12.73 -13.97
C THR A 114 -9.25 -14.08 -13.61
N GLU A 115 -8.68 -14.79 -14.59
CA GLU A 115 -8.17 -16.17 -14.42
C GLU A 115 -6.70 -16.23 -13.97
N HIS A 116 -5.93 -15.15 -14.15
CA HIS A 116 -4.50 -15.06 -13.88
C HIS A 116 -4.05 -13.60 -13.76
N ALA A 117 -2.86 -13.37 -13.19
CA ALA A 117 -2.27 -12.03 -13.11
C ALA A 117 -1.61 -11.62 -14.44
N VAL A 118 -1.88 -10.39 -14.89
CA VAL A 118 -1.23 -9.75 -16.05
C VAL A 118 -0.17 -8.79 -15.52
N ILE A 119 1.10 -9.07 -15.84
CA ILE A 119 2.24 -8.36 -15.27
C ILE A 119 3.18 -7.87 -16.38
N ASP A 120 3.45 -6.57 -16.37
CA ASP A 120 4.38 -5.90 -17.28
C ASP A 120 5.61 -5.38 -16.50
N VAL A 121 6.79 -5.44 -17.14
CA VAL A 121 8.06 -4.98 -16.54
C VAL A 121 8.75 -3.99 -17.47
N GLN A 122 9.31 -2.92 -16.92
CA GLN A 122 10.12 -1.94 -17.66
C GLN A 122 11.53 -1.80 -17.06
N LEU A 123 12.53 -1.69 -17.94
CA LEU A 123 13.92 -1.37 -17.57
C LEU A 123 14.37 -0.09 -18.29
N GLY A 124 14.84 0.90 -17.53
CA GLY A 124 15.28 2.19 -18.04
C GLY A 124 14.21 2.87 -18.89
N ALA A 125 14.63 3.33 -20.07
CA ALA A 125 13.77 3.98 -21.06
C ALA A 125 13.25 3.01 -22.15
N ASN A 126 13.38 1.69 -21.94
CA ASN A 126 12.86 0.70 -22.89
C ASN A 126 11.33 0.56 -22.78
N ASP A 127 10.73 -0.12 -23.74
CA ASP A 127 9.31 -0.46 -23.73
C ASP A 127 8.98 -1.41 -22.56
N ARG A 128 7.74 -1.35 -22.05
CA ARG A 128 7.19 -2.37 -21.14
C ARG A 128 7.16 -3.72 -21.83
N VAL A 129 7.59 -4.76 -21.13
CA VAL A 129 7.67 -6.15 -21.57
C VAL A 129 6.67 -6.98 -20.75
N ARG A 130 5.72 -7.61 -21.44
CA ARG A 130 4.71 -8.48 -20.81
C ARG A 130 5.29 -9.83 -20.42
N ALA A 131 5.01 -10.26 -19.19
CA ALA A 131 5.30 -11.63 -18.75
C ALA A 131 4.46 -12.64 -19.56
N GLN A 132 5.10 -13.73 -19.99
CA GLN A 132 4.46 -14.81 -20.74
C GLN A 132 3.98 -15.95 -19.84
N GLY A 133 4.61 -16.10 -18.68
CA GLY A 133 4.39 -17.18 -17.72
C GLY A 133 4.85 -16.77 -16.32
N GLY A 134 4.56 -17.62 -15.33
CA GLY A 134 5.09 -17.46 -13.97
C GLY A 134 4.07 -17.69 -12.87
N THR A 135 4.39 -17.20 -11.68
CA THR A 135 3.55 -17.31 -10.47
C THR A 135 3.64 -16.04 -9.64
N LEU A 136 2.49 -15.50 -9.23
CA LEU A 136 2.37 -14.42 -8.25
C LEU A 136 1.71 -14.99 -6.99
N ARG A 137 2.40 -14.92 -5.85
CA ARG A 137 1.80 -15.23 -4.54
C ARG A 137 1.70 -13.95 -3.72
N VAL A 138 0.49 -13.62 -3.29
CA VAL A 138 0.22 -12.40 -2.52
C VAL A 138 0.08 -12.74 -1.04
N ASP A 139 0.87 -12.07 -0.20
CA ASP A 139 0.91 -12.25 1.26
C ASP A 139 0.11 -11.14 1.99
N VAL A 140 0.01 -9.94 1.40
CA VAL A 140 -0.80 -8.82 1.92
C VAL A 140 -1.48 -8.09 0.76
N VAL A 141 -2.79 -7.86 0.89
CA VAL A 141 -3.57 -6.93 0.06
C VAL A 141 -4.35 -6.03 0.99
N GLU A 142 -3.87 -4.80 1.14
CA GLU A 142 -4.62 -3.69 1.70
C GLU A 142 -4.80 -2.67 0.57
N GLU A 143 -5.97 -2.66 -0.06
CA GLU A 143 -6.27 -1.83 -1.23
C GLU A 143 -5.81 -0.37 -1.03
N PHE A 144 -5.05 0.15 -2.01
CA PHE A 144 -4.39 1.47 -2.00
C PHE A 144 -3.41 1.75 -0.85
N ARG A 145 -3.12 0.78 0.04
CA ARG A 145 -2.37 1.00 1.30
C ARG A 145 -1.18 0.07 1.49
N ARG A 146 -1.25 -1.18 1.02
CA ARG A 146 -0.14 -2.13 1.06
C ARG A 146 -0.35 -3.31 0.11
N TYR A 147 0.66 -3.66 -0.66
CA TYR A 147 0.68 -4.90 -1.45
C TYR A 147 2.00 -5.62 -1.18
N ALA A 148 1.97 -6.82 -0.59
CA ALA A 148 3.18 -7.58 -0.32
C ALA A 148 3.07 -9.01 -0.83
N GLY A 149 4.18 -9.59 -1.27
CA GLY A 149 4.18 -10.92 -1.85
C GLY A 149 5.49 -11.32 -2.51
N ARG A 150 5.40 -12.37 -3.32
CA ARG A 150 6.52 -12.99 -4.04
C ARG A 150 6.11 -13.33 -5.47
N LEU A 151 7.02 -13.13 -6.40
CA LEU A 151 6.78 -13.36 -7.82
C LEU A 151 7.90 -14.17 -8.46
N ARG A 152 7.53 -14.91 -9.51
CA ARG A 152 8.42 -15.43 -10.54
C ARG A 152 7.76 -15.10 -11.88
N LEU A 153 8.48 -14.48 -12.78
CA LEU A 153 8.02 -14.10 -14.11
C LEU A 153 8.91 -14.77 -15.15
N GLU A 154 8.28 -15.35 -16.16
CA GLU A 154 8.92 -15.76 -17.40
C GLU A 154 8.68 -14.66 -18.41
N LEU A 155 9.75 -14.02 -18.88
CA LEU A 155 9.74 -12.93 -19.84
C LEU A 155 10.13 -13.47 -21.22
N PRO A 156 9.83 -12.77 -22.34
CA PRO A 156 10.17 -13.24 -23.68
C PRO A 156 11.65 -13.63 -23.85
N ASP A 157 12.55 -12.83 -23.28
CA ASP A 157 14.01 -12.97 -23.39
C ASP A 157 14.69 -13.10 -22.00
N GLY A 158 13.98 -13.67 -21.02
CA GLY A 158 14.55 -13.92 -19.69
C GLY A 158 13.55 -14.31 -18.61
N ARG A 159 13.87 -13.98 -17.35
CA ARG A 159 13.05 -14.26 -16.17
C ARG A 159 13.41 -13.34 -15.01
N LEU A 160 12.45 -13.04 -14.16
CA LEU A 160 12.65 -12.32 -12.90
C LEU A 160 12.04 -13.09 -11.74
N SER A 161 12.61 -12.98 -10.55
CA SER A 161 12.04 -13.56 -9.35
C SER A 161 12.44 -12.79 -8.10
N GLY A 162 11.57 -12.79 -7.09
CA GLY A 162 11.86 -12.12 -5.83
C GLY A 162 10.62 -11.80 -5.01
N SER A 163 10.72 -10.72 -4.23
CA SER A 163 9.70 -10.26 -3.30
C SER A 163 9.46 -8.76 -3.39
N PHE A 164 8.25 -8.35 -3.03
CA PHE A 164 7.82 -6.97 -2.92
C PHE A 164 7.04 -6.78 -1.61
N ASP A 165 7.14 -5.60 -1.03
CA ASP A 165 6.31 -5.10 0.06
C ASP A 165 6.10 -3.62 -0.22
N LEU A 166 5.01 -3.26 -0.89
CA LEU A 166 4.79 -1.94 -1.45
C LEU A 166 3.89 -1.16 -0.51
N VAL A 167 4.41 -0.08 0.06
CA VAL A 167 3.66 0.84 0.92
C VAL A 167 3.68 2.22 0.25
N PRO A 168 2.56 2.95 0.13
CA PRO A 168 2.56 4.30 -0.41
C PRO A 168 3.51 5.17 0.40
N LEU A 169 4.35 5.94 -0.30
CA LEU A 169 5.04 7.05 0.33
C LEU A 169 3.98 8.03 0.87
N PRO A 170 4.16 8.59 2.08
CA PRO A 170 3.25 9.63 2.57
C PRO A 170 3.21 10.77 1.55
N ASP A 171 2.00 11.19 1.16
CA ASP A 171 1.79 12.33 0.27
C ASP A 171 2.54 13.56 0.81
N ASP A 172 3.64 13.98 0.16
CA ASP A 172 4.35 15.23 0.51
C ASP A 172 3.43 16.47 0.36
N ARG A 173 2.26 16.31 -0.29
CA ARG A 173 1.15 17.28 -0.28
C ARG A 173 0.62 17.60 1.12
N GLY A 174 0.88 16.74 2.12
CA GLY A 174 0.59 16.95 3.53
C GLY A 174 1.79 17.40 4.38
N ARG A 175 3.00 17.44 3.81
CA ARG A 175 4.19 17.92 4.52
C ARG A 175 4.24 19.45 4.44
N PRO A 176 4.20 20.19 5.57
CA PRO A 176 4.45 21.62 5.52
C PRO A 176 5.84 21.85 4.92
N PRO A 177 6.01 22.87 4.04
CA PRO A 177 7.29 23.12 3.41
C PRO A 177 8.38 23.29 4.47
N ASP A 178 9.52 22.65 4.24
CA ASP A 178 10.65 22.70 5.17
C ASP A 178 11.09 24.17 5.32
N PRO A 179 10.94 24.80 6.50
CA PRO A 179 11.20 26.22 6.68
C PRO A 179 12.67 26.57 6.43
N ASP A 180 13.57 25.59 6.48
CA ASP A 180 15.00 25.77 6.21
C ASP A 180 15.34 25.74 4.69
N GLN A 181 14.35 25.56 3.80
CA GLN A 181 14.53 25.64 2.33
C GLN A 181 13.97 26.89 1.67
N ALA A 182 13.35 27.80 2.42
CA ALA A 182 12.96 29.11 1.92
C ALA A 182 14.18 30.07 1.90
N ASP A 183 14.95 30.05 0.81
CA ASP A 183 15.99 31.06 0.56
C ASP A 183 15.31 32.45 0.40
N PRO A 184 15.52 33.41 1.34
CA PRO A 184 14.74 34.65 1.35
C PRO A 184 15.10 35.63 0.22
N ASP A 185 16.22 35.43 -0.46
CA ASP A 185 16.85 36.43 -1.34
C ASP A 185 16.29 36.46 -2.78
N GLN A 186 15.16 35.78 -3.06
CA GLN A 186 14.57 35.65 -4.42
C GLN A 186 13.22 36.39 -4.61
N ALA A 187 12.69 37.08 -3.60
CA ALA A 187 11.43 37.82 -3.72
C ALA A 187 11.65 39.30 -4.09
N ASP A 188 11.75 39.59 -5.40
CA ASP A 188 11.79 40.96 -5.95
C ASP A 188 10.37 41.59 -5.90
N PRO A 189 10.12 42.68 -5.14
CA PRO A 189 8.77 43.14 -4.83
C PRO A 189 8.11 44.07 -5.87
N ASP A 190 8.78 44.40 -6.98
CA ASP A 190 8.39 45.49 -7.91
C ASP A 190 7.49 45.05 -9.10
N GLN A 191 6.57 44.10 -8.91
CA GLN A 191 5.63 43.62 -9.97
C GLN A 191 4.19 43.37 -9.46
N ALA A 192 3.52 44.40 -8.92
CA ALA A 192 2.07 44.39 -8.74
C ALA A 192 1.48 45.81 -8.89
N ASP A 193 1.04 46.15 -10.10
CA ASP A 193 0.35 47.41 -10.42
C ASP A 193 -1.17 47.22 -10.26
N PRO A 194 -1.83 47.85 -9.26
CA PRO A 194 -3.22 47.56 -8.92
C PRO A 194 -4.18 48.58 -9.56
N ASP A 195 -4.43 48.46 -10.86
CA ASP A 195 -5.35 49.36 -11.56
C ASP A 195 -6.61 48.66 -12.12
N GLN A 196 -7.76 49.14 -11.63
CA GLN A 196 -9.12 49.02 -12.17
C GLN A 196 -9.93 47.72 -11.98
N ALA A 197 -10.80 47.76 -10.95
CA ALA A 197 -12.16 47.23 -11.03
C ALA A 197 -13.12 48.30 -10.46
N ASP A 198 -14.00 48.84 -11.31
CA ASP A 198 -14.97 49.89 -10.95
C ASP A 198 -16.28 49.24 -10.44
N PRO A 199 -16.75 49.50 -9.21
CA PRO A 199 -17.98 48.90 -8.70
C PRO A 199 -19.21 49.73 -9.10
N ASP A 200 -19.84 49.33 -10.21
CA ASP A 200 -21.16 49.84 -10.62
C ASP A 200 -22.20 49.64 -9.50
N GLN A 201 -23.03 50.66 -9.29
CA GLN A 201 -23.92 50.77 -8.12
C GLN A 201 -25.16 49.89 -8.24
N ALA A 202 -25.51 49.19 -7.15
CA ALA A 202 -26.82 48.57 -6.95
C ALA A 202 -27.62 49.35 -5.89
N ASP A 203 -28.84 49.75 -6.24
CA ASP A 203 -29.73 50.63 -5.48
C ASP A 203 -30.44 49.87 -4.33
N PRO A 204 -30.43 50.36 -3.07
CA PRO A 204 -31.09 49.68 -1.95
C PRO A 204 -32.58 50.06 -1.83
N ASP A 205 -33.45 49.24 -2.42
CA ASP A 205 -34.89 49.32 -2.15
C ASP A 205 -35.23 48.97 -0.69
N GLN A 206 -36.21 49.69 -0.13
CA GLN A 206 -36.39 49.83 1.32
C GLN A 206 -37.14 48.66 1.96
N ALA A 207 -36.64 48.19 3.12
CA ALA A 207 -37.39 47.32 4.02
C ALA A 207 -38.09 48.16 5.11
N ASP A 208 -39.42 48.11 5.16
CA ASP A 208 -40.25 48.79 6.15
C ASP A 208 -40.34 47.98 7.45
N PRO A 209 -39.95 48.51 8.63
CA PRO A 209 -39.98 47.78 9.89
C PRO A 209 -41.34 47.92 10.59
N SER A 210 -41.95 46.80 10.96
CA SER A 210 -43.07 46.76 11.92
C SER A 210 -42.74 45.81 13.07
N ASP A 211 -42.73 46.38 14.29
CA ASP A 211 -42.30 45.77 15.55
C ASP A 211 -43.19 44.61 16.04
N PRO A 212 -42.69 43.76 16.96
CA PRO A 212 -43.40 42.60 17.48
C PRO A 212 -44.19 42.89 18.77
N ALA A 213 -45.28 42.12 18.98
CA ALA A 213 -45.65 41.42 20.23
C ALA A 213 -47.17 41.19 20.33
N ASP A 214 -47.57 39.94 20.60
CA ASP A 214 -48.42 39.65 21.78
C ASP A 214 -48.33 38.16 22.16
N PRO A 215 -47.97 37.79 23.42
CA PRO A 215 -47.99 36.42 23.88
C PRO A 215 -49.27 36.06 24.67
N ARG A 216 -49.74 34.82 24.47
CA ARG A 216 -50.79 34.05 25.18
C ARG A 216 -52.18 34.05 24.52
N GLU A 217 -52.63 32.86 24.14
CA GLU A 217 -53.92 32.22 24.49
C GLU A 217 -53.87 30.80 23.89
N GLN A 218 -53.78 29.75 24.69
CA GLN A 218 -54.83 29.02 25.44
C GLN A 218 -55.56 27.95 24.58
N ASP A 219 -55.86 26.83 25.24
CA ASP A 219 -56.86 25.79 24.93
C ASP A 219 -56.60 24.72 23.85
N GLU A 220 -56.00 23.62 24.34
CA GLU A 220 -56.46 22.20 24.29
C GLU A 220 -56.66 21.39 22.95
N PRO A 221 -56.44 20.04 22.99
CA PRO A 221 -56.51 19.11 21.84
C PRO A 221 -57.95 18.56 21.64
N PRO A 222 -58.34 17.79 20.57
CA PRO A 222 -57.70 16.55 20.03
C PRO A 222 -57.74 16.50 18.46
N GLU A 223 -57.59 15.41 17.69
CA GLU A 223 -57.62 13.93 17.86
C GLU A 223 -56.54 13.22 17.00
N ALA A 224 -56.35 11.90 17.21
CA ALA A 224 -55.76 10.98 16.22
C ALA A 224 -56.88 10.36 15.34
N PRO A 225 -56.58 9.71 14.20
CA PRO A 225 -56.27 8.27 14.29
C PRO A 225 -55.23 7.71 13.29
N ASP A 226 -54.55 6.67 13.76
CA ASP A 226 -54.29 5.37 13.13
C ASP A 226 -53.77 5.31 11.68
N GLY A 227 -52.51 4.91 11.55
CA GLY A 227 -51.86 4.44 10.32
C GLY A 227 -50.93 3.28 10.64
N GLU A 228 -51.48 2.07 10.76
CA GLU A 228 -50.74 0.86 11.14
C GLU A 228 -49.73 0.46 10.05
N GLY A 229 -48.46 0.32 10.45
CA GLY A 229 -47.35 -0.10 9.59
C GLY A 229 -46.43 -1.09 10.32
N GLN A 230 -46.97 -2.26 10.65
CA GLN A 230 -46.19 -3.36 11.24
C GLN A 230 -45.28 -3.96 10.17
N GLY A 231 -43.96 -3.92 10.39
CA GLY A 231 -42.95 -4.61 9.61
C GLY A 231 -41.92 -5.20 10.57
N ASP A 232 -41.72 -6.51 10.52
CA ASP A 232 -41.17 -7.29 11.63
C ASP A 232 -39.67 -7.08 11.89
N ASP A 233 -39.35 -6.61 13.11
CA ASP A 233 -38.02 -6.72 13.71
C ASP A 233 -37.68 -8.20 13.98
N SER A 234 -36.88 -8.81 13.11
CA SER A 234 -36.22 -10.09 13.37
C SER A 234 -34.73 -9.86 13.67
N PRO A 235 -34.27 -10.00 14.93
CA PRO A 235 -32.86 -9.87 15.26
C PRO A 235 -32.06 -11.07 14.74
N PRO A 236 -30.83 -10.89 14.24
CA PRO A 236 -29.97 -12.00 13.83
C PRO A 236 -29.43 -12.76 15.05
N GLU A 237 -29.56 -14.09 15.03
CA GLU A 237 -28.98 -14.97 16.06
C GLU A 237 -27.47 -15.18 15.85
N ALA A 238 -26.71 -15.12 16.94
CA ALA A 238 -25.31 -15.58 17.04
C ALA A 238 -24.96 -15.84 18.52
N PRO A 239 -23.90 -16.60 18.84
CA PRO A 239 -23.12 -17.52 18.01
C PRO A 239 -23.22 -18.99 18.50
N SER A 240 -22.72 -19.95 17.72
CA SER A 240 -22.44 -21.31 18.23
C SER A 240 -20.98 -21.42 18.67
N GLU A 241 -20.75 -21.86 19.90
CA GLU A 241 -19.41 -22.03 20.49
C GLU A 241 -18.64 -23.26 19.94
N PRO A 242 -17.29 -23.27 20.05
CA PRO A 242 -16.44 -24.24 19.36
C PRO A 242 -16.49 -25.65 19.96
N GLY A 243 -16.34 -26.66 19.08
CA GLY A 243 -16.22 -28.05 19.48
C GLY A 243 -14.90 -28.36 20.21
N GLU A 244 -14.98 -29.25 21.20
CA GLU A 244 -13.85 -29.67 22.03
C GLU A 244 -12.80 -30.48 21.25
N PRO A 245 -11.50 -30.37 21.59
CA PRO A 245 -10.44 -31.14 20.94
C PRO A 245 -10.47 -32.62 21.36
N VAL A 246 -10.34 -33.51 20.37
CA VAL A 246 -10.17 -34.96 20.58
C VAL A 246 -8.72 -35.25 21.00
N PRO A 247 -8.47 -35.98 22.10
CA PRO A 247 -7.11 -36.37 22.47
C PRO A 247 -6.53 -37.45 21.55
N GLU A 248 -5.24 -37.32 21.23
CA GLU A 248 -4.46 -38.29 20.46
C GLU A 248 -4.20 -39.58 21.26
N PRO A 249 -3.98 -40.73 20.60
CA PRO A 249 -3.57 -41.96 21.29
C PRO A 249 -2.08 -41.95 21.66
N ASP A 250 -1.76 -42.33 22.91
CA ASP A 250 -0.40 -42.68 23.34
C ASP A 250 0.15 -43.90 22.57
N ASP A 251 1.19 -43.70 21.76
CA ASP A 251 2.07 -44.77 21.28
C ASP A 251 3.18 -45.04 22.32
N GLY A 252 3.26 -46.28 22.81
CA GLY A 252 4.24 -46.75 23.81
C GLY A 252 5.36 -47.63 23.27
#